data_AF-A0AA42QAE7-F1
#
_entry.id   AF-A0AA42QAE7-F1
#
_cell.length_a   1.000
_cell.length_b   1.000
_cell.length_c   1.000
_cell.angle_alpha   90.00
_cell.angle_beta   90.00
_cell.angle_gamma   90.00
#
_symmetry.space_group_name_H-M   'P 1'
#
loop_
_entity.id
_entity.type
_entity.pdbx_description
1 polymer ?
#
loop_
_entity_poly.entity_id
_entity_poly.type
_entity_poly.pdbx_seq_one_letter_code
_entity_poly.pdbx_strand_id
1 'polypeptide(L)'
;MQLTPAQRHRARVLAAKAQAESPFGIEVQGSEYELMMAKLATDKRTLKNMESVQLKRQAKAAMLPDYLPWIEGALTTGKGAKDLVLTTTMVWAIDAGAYGLALRMAAYAVQHSLPLPDQYHRSTAALLMDEFAGAYLGGQWNPIKPDASGMVPDDTHPAEHLTAVDGITQSLDAPDQARAKLYKATAYAMLG
;
A
#
# COMPACT_ATOMS: atom_id res chain seq x y z
N MET A 1 13.31 -16.62 0.06
CA MET A 1 14.74 -16.60 0.46
C MET A 1 15.05 -15.16 0.83
N GLN A 2 15.48 -14.87 2.05
CA GLN A 2 15.74 -13.48 2.45
C GLN A 2 16.93 -12.91 1.65
N LEU A 3 16.74 -11.75 1.01
CA LEU A 3 17.82 -11.04 0.30
C LEU A 3 18.94 -10.69 1.29
N THR A 4 20.20 -10.85 0.85
CA THR A 4 21.36 -10.41 1.64
C THR A 4 21.38 -8.88 1.80
N PRO A 5 22.07 -8.32 2.81
CA PRO A 5 22.17 -6.87 2.97
C PRO A 5 22.67 -6.15 1.71
N ALA A 6 23.63 -6.74 0.99
CA ALA A 6 24.15 -6.20 -0.27
C ALA A 6 23.10 -6.24 -1.39
N GLN A 7 22.34 -7.33 -1.51
CA GLN A 7 21.24 -7.42 -2.49
C GLN A 7 20.13 -6.42 -2.19
N ARG A 8 19.73 -6.26 -0.92
CA ARG A 8 18.75 -5.23 -0.50
C ARG A 8 19.25 -3.83 -0.81
N HIS A 9 20.53 -3.55 -0.52
CA HIS A 9 21.13 -2.27 -0.84
C HIS A 9 21.13 -1.99 -2.35
N ARG A 10 21.55 -2.97 -3.16
CA ARG A 10 21.51 -2.86 -4.62
C ARG A 10 20.09 -2.62 -5.13
N ALA A 11 19.12 -3.41 -4.68
CA ALA A 11 17.72 -3.26 -5.08
C ALA A 11 17.18 -1.85 -4.76
N ARG A 12 17.48 -1.32 -3.57
CA ARG A 12 17.08 0.04 -3.18
C ARG A 12 17.70 1.11 -4.08
N VAL A 13 19.00 1.02 -4.37
CA VAL A 13 19.70 1.99 -5.24
C VAL A 13 19.14 1.95 -6.66
N LEU A 14 18.91 0.76 -7.20
CA LEU A 14 18.36 0.57 -8.54
C LEU A 14 16.92 1.06 -8.65
N ALA A 15 16.08 0.77 -7.65
CA ALA A 15 14.72 1.30 -7.58
C ALA A 15 14.71 2.83 -7.52
N ALA A 16 15.52 3.44 -6.65
CA ALA A 16 15.61 4.90 -6.56
C ALA A 16 16.06 5.53 -7.89
N LYS A 17 17.03 4.90 -8.58
CA LYS A 17 17.45 5.38 -9.90
C LYS A 17 16.32 5.33 -10.93
N ALA A 18 15.62 4.19 -11.04
CA ALA A 18 14.51 4.04 -11.97
C ALA A 18 13.39 5.07 -11.72
N GLN A 19 13.09 5.34 -10.45
CA GLN A 19 12.07 6.31 -10.03
C GLN A 19 12.50 7.76 -10.31
N ALA A 20 13.76 8.11 -10.05
CA ALA A 20 14.30 9.44 -10.30
C ALA A 20 14.37 9.79 -11.80
N GLU A 21 14.61 8.79 -12.65
CA GLU A 21 14.67 8.93 -14.12
C GLU A 21 13.28 8.99 -14.76
N SER A 22 12.23 8.57 -14.06
CA SER A 22 10.85 8.52 -14.58
C SER A 22 10.12 9.87 -14.44
N PRO A 23 9.65 10.49 -15.53
CA PRO A 23 8.91 11.77 -15.47
C PRO A 23 7.49 11.63 -14.86
N PHE A 24 6.95 12.75 -14.37
CA PHE A 24 5.57 12.83 -13.89
C PHE A 24 4.56 12.39 -14.96
N GLY A 25 3.57 11.58 -14.56
CA GLY A 25 2.45 11.18 -15.41
C GLY A 25 2.78 10.16 -16.52
N ILE A 26 4.06 9.85 -16.71
CA ILE A 26 4.53 8.79 -17.60
C ILE A 26 4.68 7.50 -16.79
N GLU A 27 4.43 6.36 -17.42
CA GLU A 27 4.67 5.07 -16.78
C GLU A 27 6.15 4.91 -16.43
N VAL A 28 6.43 4.34 -15.25
CA VAL A 28 7.81 3.97 -14.90
C VAL A 28 8.33 2.99 -15.96
N GLN A 29 9.58 3.18 -16.38
CA GLN A 29 10.20 2.34 -17.40
C GLN A 29 11.59 1.88 -16.95
N GLY A 30 12.10 0.85 -17.63
CA GLY A 30 13.44 0.31 -17.41
C GLY A 30 13.43 -1.13 -16.88
N SER A 31 14.57 -1.79 -17.01
CA SER A 31 14.72 -3.23 -16.72
C SER A 31 14.29 -3.61 -15.30
N GLU A 32 14.56 -2.75 -14.32
CA GLU A 32 14.22 -3.00 -12.93
C GLU A 32 12.71 -2.94 -12.69
N TYR A 33 12.00 -2.02 -13.34
CA TYR A 33 10.55 -1.97 -13.29
C TYR A 33 9.92 -3.19 -13.95
N GLU A 34 10.44 -3.62 -15.09
CA GLU A 34 9.99 -4.82 -15.80
C GLU A 34 10.16 -6.08 -14.93
N LEU A 35 11.28 -6.19 -14.21
CA LEU A 35 11.50 -7.28 -13.24
C LEU A 35 10.48 -7.23 -12.10
N MET A 36 10.17 -6.04 -11.57
CA MET A 36 9.15 -5.88 -10.53
C MET A 36 7.75 -6.21 -11.03
N MET A 37 7.42 -5.83 -12.26
CA MET A 37 6.15 -6.18 -12.91
C MET A 37 6.03 -7.69 -13.16
N ALA A 38 7.10 -8.36 -13.58
CA ALA A 38 7.14 -9.82 -13.74
C ALA A 38 6.96 -10.55 -12.40
N LYS A 39 7.60 -10.06 -11.33
CA LYS A 39 7.36 -10.55 -9.97
C LYS A 39 5.90 -10.36 -9.55
N LEU A 40 5.37 -9.15 -9.74
CA LEU A 40 3.98 -8.83 -9.41
C LEU A 40 2.97 -9.72 -10.14
N ALA A 41 3.21 -10.01 -11.42
CA ALA A 41 2.37 -10.93 -12.20
C ALA A 41 2.40 -12.36 -11.61
N THR A 42 3.57 -12.82 -11.17
CA THR A 42 3.74 -14.13 -10.53
C THR A 42 3.01 -14.19 -9.19
N ASP A 43 3.19 -13.18 -8.34
CA ASP A 43 2.54 -13.09 -7.03
C ASP A 43 1.02 -12.95 -7.16
N LYS A 44 0.52 -12.16 -8.12
CA LYS A 44 -0.91 -12.09 -8.46
C LYS A 44 -1.48 -13.46 -8.85
N ARG A 45 -0.74 -14.27 -9.62
CA ARG A 45 -1.17 -15.64 -9.98
C ARG A 45 -1.25 -16.53 -8.75
N THR A 46 -0.25 -16.46 -7.88
CA THR A 46 -0.26 -17.19 -6.60
C THR A 46 -1.48 -16.82 -5.75
N LEU A 47 -1.75 -15.53 -5.59
CA LEU A 47 -2.92 -15.03 -4.85
C LEU A 47 -4.25 -15.45 -5.51
N LYS A 48 -4.32 -15.47 -6.84
CA LYS A 48 -5.53 -15.89 -7.58
C LYS A 48 -5.88 -17.35 -7.32
N ASN A 49 -4.87 -18.22 -7.14
CA ASN A 49 -5.06 -19.64 -6.89
C ASN A 49 -5.44 -19.97 -5.43
N MET A 50 -5.54 -18.96 -4.56
CA MET A 50 -6.02 -19.12 -3.19
C MET A 50 -7.52 -18.82 -3.15
N GLU A 51 -8.29 -19.58 -2.37
CA GLU A 51 -9.72 -19.31 -2.15
C GLU A 51 -9.93 -18.47 -0.88
N SER A 52 -9.27 -18.82 0.22
CA SER A 52 -9.44 -18.15 1.52
C SER A 52 -8.94 -16.70 1.49
N VAL A 53 -9.82 -15.77 1.86
CA VAL A 53 -9.47 -14.35 2.05
C VAL A 53 -8.39 -14.20 3.12
N GLN A 54 -8.48 -14.94 4.23
CA GLN A 54 -7.48 -14.88 5.31
C GLN A 54 -6.11 -15.38 4.82
N LEU A 55 -6.07 -16.47 4.04
CA LEU A 55 -4.82 -16.95 3.46
C LEU A 55 -4.23 -15.94 2.47
N LYS A 56 -5.06 -15.26 1.68
CA LYS A 56 -4.60 -14.18 0.79
C LYS A 56 -3.99 -13.01 1.58
N ARG A 57 -4.57 -12.63 2.72
CA ARG A 57 -4.02 -11.58 3.59
C ARG A 57 -2.65 -11.95 4.13
N GLN A 58 -2.51 -13.17 4.66
CA GLN A 58 -1.23 -13.69 5.14
C GLN A 58 -0.19 -13.78 4.03
N ALA A 59 -0.58 -14.24 2.83
CA ALA A 59 0.31 -14.29 1.68
C ALA A 59 0.78 -12.89 1.24
N LYS A 60 -0.12 -11.89 1.21
CA LYS A 60 0.25 -10.49 0.95
C LYS A 60 1.23 -9.96 1.98
N ALA A 61 0.99 -10.21 3.27
CA ALA A 61 1.91 -9.84 4.35
C ALA A 61 3.31 -10.46 4.15
N ALA A 62 3.37 -11.73 3.73
CA ALA A 62 4.62 -12.42 3.46
C ALA A 62 5.35 -11.94 2.20
N MET A 63 4.62 -11.46 1.18
CA MET A 63 5.17 -10.98 -0.10
C MET A 63 5.66 -9.53 -0.03
N LEU A 64 4.98 -8.67 0.75
CA LEU A 64 5.26 -7.23 0.86
C LEU A 64 6.73 -6.87 1.17
N PRO A 65 7.47 -7.59 2.04
CA PRO A 65 8.88 -7.32 2.30
C PRO A 65 9.76 -7.25 1.04
N ASP A 66 9.44 -8.04 0.01
CA ASP A 66 10.20 -8.06 -1.24
C ASP A 66 10.01 -6.76 -2.06
N TYR A 67 8.91 -6.04 -1.82
CA TYR A 67 8.57 -4.80 -2.52
C TYR A 67 9.08 -3.56 -1.80
N LEU A 68 9.46 -3.66 -0.52
CA LEU A 68 9.90 -2.51 0.28
C LEU A 68 11.03 -1.71 -0.38
N PRO A 69 12.09 -2.31 -0.97
CA PRO A 69 13.12 -1.53 -1.64
C PRO A 69 12.58 -0.68 -2.81
N TRP A 70 11.60 -1.20 -3.55
CA TRP A 70 10.94 -0.49 -4.64
C TRP A 70 10.07 0.66 -4.11
N ILE A 71 9.25 0.36 -3.11
CA ILE A 71 8.36 1.33 -2.47
C ILE A 71 9.17 2.50 -1.89
N GLU A 72 10.23 2.23 -1.13
CA GLU A 72 11.08 3.28 -0.56
C GLU A 72 11.78 4.10 -1.65
N GLY A 73 12.22 3.48 -2.75
CA GLY A 73 12.75 4.21 -3.91
C GLY A 73 11.73 5.19 -4.49
N ALA A 74 10.49 4.73 -4.69
CA ALA A 74 9.41 5.56 -5.22
C ALA A 74 9.05 6.72 -4.28
N LEU A 75 8.92 6.45 -2.97
CA LEU A 75 8.55 7.47 -1.98
C LEU A 75 9.65 8.51 -1.75
N THR A 76 10.92 8.16 -1.94
CA THR A 76 12.05 9.07 -1.68
C THR A 76 12.52 9.85 -2.89
N THR A 77 12.42 9.25 -4.08
CA THR A 77 13.02 9.82 -5.32
C THR A 77 12.04 9.95 -6.48
N GLY A 78 10.84 9.37 -6.34
CA GLY A 78 9.82 9.40 -7.37
C GLY A 78 9.28 10.82 -7.60
N LYS A 79 8.85 11.05 -8.84
CA LYS A 79 8.34 12.34 -9.32
C LYS A 79 6.87 12.25 -9.77
N GLY A 80 6.12 11.27 -9.26
CA GLY A 80 4.74 11.02 -9.67
C GLY A 80 4.61 10.32 -11.02
N ALA A 81 5.58 9.50 -11.41
CA ALA A 81 5.42 8.56 -12.52
C ALA A 81 4.32 7.53 -12.19
N LYS A 82 3.60 7.05 -13.22
CA LYS A 82 2.56 6.04 -13.06
C LYS A 82 3.23 4.70 -12.73
N ASP A 83 3.11 4.27 -11.49
CA ASP A 83 3.75 3.07 -10.96
C ASP A 83 2.69 2.07 -10.47
N LEU A 84 2.45 1.03 -11.27
CA LEU A 84 1.48 -0.01 -10.93
C LEU A 84 1.97 -0.95 -9.84
N VAL A 85 3.29 -1.07 -9.64
CA VAL A 85 3.87 -1.85 -8.53
C VAL A 85 3.54 -1.15 -7.22
N LEU A 86 3.76 0.16 -7.14
CA LEU A 86 3.45 0.97 -5.97
C LEU A 86 1.95 0.91 -5.65
N THR A 87 1.07 1.22 -6.60
CA THR A 87 -0.37 1.31 -6.30
C THR A 87 -1.00 -0.06 -6.05
N THR A 88 -0.51 -1.14 -6.66
CA THR A 88 -0.95 -2.50 -6.32
C THR A 88 -0.51 -2.89 -4.91
N THR A 89 0.76 -2.66 -4.57
CA THR A 89 1.30 -3.04 -3.25
C THR A 89 0.76 -2.17 -2.13
N MET A 90 0.34 -0.93 -2.41
CA MET A 90 -0.41 -0.10 -1.47
C MET A 90 -1.70 -0.78 -1.05
N VAL A 91 -2.48 -1.30 -1.99
CA VAL A 91 -3.72 -2.02 -1.65
C VAL A 91 -3.41 -3.32 -0.90
N TRP A 92 -2.34 -4.03 -1.27
CA TRP A 92 -1.91 -5.22 -0.53
C TRP A 92 -1.49 -4.90 0.90
N ALA A 93 -0.85 -3.75 1.13
CA ALA A 93 -0.51 -3.29 2.47
C ALA A 93 -1.77 -3.07 3.32
N ILE A 94 -2.83 -2.49 2.76
CA ILE A 94 -4.12 -2.34 3.45
C ILE A 94 -4.72 -3.73 3.78
N ASP A 95 -4.79 -4.61 2.78
CA ASP A 95 -5.33 -5.97 2.95
C ASP A 95 -4.60 -6.77 4.03
N ALA A 96 -3.28 -6.60 4.11
CA ALA A 96 -2.40 -7.29 5.05
C ALA A 96 -2.44 -6.69 6.47
N GLY A 97 -3.04 -5.51 6.66
CA GLY A 97 -2.98 -4.76 7.92
C GLY A 97 -1.72 -3.92 8.09
N ALA A 98 -0.90 -3.76 7.05
CA ALA A 98 0.28 -2.89 7.04
C ALA A 98 -0.12 -1.41 6.86
N TYR A 99 -0.99 -0.91 7.74
CA TYR A 99 -1.68 0.36 7.60
C TYR A 99 -0.75 1.57 7.56
N GLY A 100 0.27 1.64 8.43
CA GLY A 100 1.24 2.74 8.39
C GLY A 100 2.01 2.81 7.07
N LEU A 101 2.40 1.65 6.52
CA LEU A 101 3.02 1.57 5.19
C LEU A 101 2.05 2.02 4.10
N ALA A 102 0.81 1.52 4.14
CA ALA A 102 -0.24 1.90 3.19
C ALA A 102 -0.51 3.40 3.21
N LEU A 103 -0.56 4.04 4.39
CA LEU A 103 -0.77 5.49 4.53
C LEU A 103 0.37 6.31 3.91
N ARG A 104 1.63 5.90 4.09
CA ARG A 104 2.78 6.56 3.44
C ARG A 104 2.66 6.49 1.91
N MET A 105 2.27 5.34 1.38
CA MET A 105 2.06 5.14 -0.06
C MET A 105 0.85 5.91 -0.57
N ALA A 106 -0.23 5.95 0.21
CA ALA A 106 -1.46 6.66 -0.10
C ALA A 106 -1.26 8.16 -0.20
N ALA A 107 -0.50 8.76 0.72
CA ALA A 107 -0.18 10.18 0.67
C ALA A 107 0.53 10.55 -0.64
N TYR A 108 1.53 9.76 -1.04
CA TYR A 108 2.23 9.96 -2.33
C TYR A 108 1.30 9.72 -3.53
N ALA A 109 0.50 8.64 -3.51
CA ALA A 109 -0.41 8.32 -4.59
C ALA A 109 -1.48 9.40 -4.80
N VAL A 110 -2.02 9.97 -3.72
CA VAL A 110 -2.96 11.10 -3.77
C VAL A 110 -2.27 12.36 -4.28
N GLN A 111 -1.11 12.72 -3.71
CA GLN A 111 -0.35 13.91 -4.10
C GLN A 111 -0.06 13.94 -5.61
N HIS A 112 0.25 12.78 -6.20
CA HIS A 112 0.59 12.66 -7.61
C HIS A 112 -0.56 12.14 -8.48
N SER A 113 -1.76 11.97 -7.94
CA SER A 113 -2.93 11.43 -8.66
C SER A 113 -2.63 10.13 -9.40
N LEU A 114 -1.93 9.21 -8.74
CA LEU A 114 -1.53 7.94 -9.35
C LEU A 114 -2.74 7.03 -9.59
N PRO A 115 -2.81 6.35 -10.75
CA PRO A 115 -3.91 5.45 -11.05
C PRO A 115 -3.86 4.20 -10.17
N LEU A 116 -5.02 3.82 -9.64
CA LEU A 116 -5.19 2.50 -9.05
C LEU A 116 -5.13 1.40 -10.13
N PRO A 117 -4.81 0.16 -9.76
CA PRO A 117 -4.90 -0.97 -10.69
C PRO A 117 -6.32 -1.14 -11.27
N ASP A 118 -6.43 -1.50 -12.55
CA ASP A 118 -7.67 -1.55 -13.34
C ASP A 118 -8.84 -2.33 -12.71
N GLN A 119 -8.55 -3.29 -11.84
CA GLN A 119 -9.58 -4.03 -11.10
C GLN A 119 -10.39 -3.13 -10.14
N TYR A 120 -9.87 -1.97 -9.74
CA TYR A 120 -10.53 -1.03 -8.84
C TYR A 120 -11.25 0.06 -9.63
N HIS A 121 -12.57 0.06 -9.53
CA HIS A 121 -13.45 1.01 -10.23
C HIS A 121 -13.94 2.12 -9.27
N ARG A 122 -13.03 2.63 -8.43
CA ARG A 122 -13.32 3.67 -7.41
C ARG A 122 -12.12 4.60 -7.23
N SER A 123 -12.33 5.77 -6.63
CA SER A 123 -11.24 6.70 -6.32
C SER A 123 -10.33 6.15 -5.21
N THR A 124 -9.07 6.62 -5.18
CA THR A 124 -8.14 6.32 -4.07
C THR A 124 -8.72 6.72 -2.72
N ALA A 125 -9.42 7.87 -2.65
CA ALA A 125 -10.10 8.32 -1.44
C ALA A 125 -11.14 7.31 -0.95
N ALA A 126 -12.06 6.89 -1.83
CA ALA A 126 -13.10 5.92 -1.51
C ALA A 126 -12.49 4.58 -1.07
N LEU A 127 -11.43 4.11 -1.75
CA LEU A 127 -10.72 2.89 -1.37
C LEU A 127 -10.14 2.99 0.05
N LEU A 128 -9.42 4.06 0.37
CA LEU A 128 -8.80 4.21 1.68
C LEU A 128 -9.86 4.26 2.80
N MET A 129 -10.90 5.07 2.62
CA MET A 129 -11.99 5.19 3.58
C MET A 129 -12.68 3.84 3.82
N ASP A 130 -13.08 3.15 2.76
CA ASP A 130 -13.86 1.92 2.88
C ASP A 130 -13.07 0.77 3.48
N GLU A 131 -11.81 0.60 3.07
CA GLU A 131 -10.98 -0.52 3.49
C GLU A 131 -10.52 -0.36 4.94
N PHE A 132 -10.04 0.83 5.34
CA PHE A 132 -9.62 1.06 6.73
C PHE A 132 -10.81 1.00 7.69
N ALA A 133 -11.89 1.72 7.38
CA ALA A 133 -13.08 1.71 8.22
C ALA A 133 -13.74 0.32 8.25
N GLY A 134 -13.73 -0.39 7.11
CA GLY A 134 -14.23 -1.76 7.01
C GLY A 134 -13.42 -2.75 7.85
N ALA A 135 -12.09 -2.66 7.81
CA ALA A 135 -11.24 -3.53 8.61
C ALA A 135 -11.46 -3.31 10.11
N TYR A 136 -11.59 -2.06 10.55
CA TYR A 136 -11.86 -1.74 11.95
C TYR A 136 -13.26 -2.20 12.40
N LEU A 137 -14.31 -1.72 11.73
CA LEU A 137 -15.70 -2.02 12.09
C LEU A 137 -16.06 -3.50 11.93
N GLY A 138 -15.37 -4.20 11.02
CA GLY A 138 -15.53 -5.63 10.79
C GLY A 138 -14.79 -6.52 11.79
N GLY A 139 -14.08 -5.96 12.78
CA GLY A 139 -13.30 -6.73 13.75
C GLY A 139 -12.07 -7.42 13.14
N GLN A 140 -11.57 -6.91 12.01
CA GLN A 140 -10.42 -7.45 11.29
C GLN A 140 -9.17 -6.60 11.48
N TRP A 141 -9.20 -5.69 12.45
CA TRP A 141 -8.07 -4.83 12.77
C TRP A 141 -6.95 -5.63 13.42
N ASN A 142 -5.94 -5.98 12.61
CA ASN A 142 -4.73 -6.65 13.06
C ASN A 142 -3.51 -5.96 12.43
N PRO A 143 -3.07 -4.83 13.02
CA PRO A 143 -2.05 -3.98 12.42
C PRO A 143 -0.67 -4.64 12.46
N ILE A 144 0.05 -4.54 11.35
CA ILE A 144 1.44 -5.00 11.20
C ILE A 144 2.29 -3.88 10.61
N LYS A 145 3.60 -3.95 10.78
CA LYS A 145 4.56 -3.01 10.19
C LYS A 145 5.81 -3.71 9.67
N PRO A 146 6.46 -3.18 8.63
CA PRO A 146 7.74 -3.70 8.17
C PRO A 146 8.84 -3.44 9.20
N ASP A 147 9.71 -4.42 9.40
CA ASP A 147 10.94 -4.31 10.19
C ASP A 147 12.12 -5.00 9.49
N ALA A 148 13.27 -5.12 10.18
CA ALA A 148 14.45 -5.79 9.63
C ALA A 148 14.26 -7.32 9.43
N SER A 149 13.32 -7.93 10.15
CA SER A 149 13.05 -9.36 10.20
C SER A 149 11.89 -9.80 9.28
N GLY A 150 11.06 -8.88 8.82
CA GLY A 150 9.89 -9.11 7.99
C GLY A 150 8.73 -8.17 8.34
N MET A 151 7.56 -8.75 8.57
CA MET A 151 6.38 -8.04 9.08
C MET A 151 6.17 -8.43 10.53
N VAL A 152 6.03 -7.43 11.40
CA VAL A 152 5.83 -7.60 12.84
C VAL A 152 4.54 -6.92 13.29
N PRO A 153 3.96 -7.32 14.45
CA PRO A 153 2.84 -6.59 15.03
C PRO A 153 3.14 -5.10 15.18
N ASP A 154 2.12 -4.28 14.91
CA ASP A 154 2.18 -2.84 15.09
C ASP A 154 1.25 -2.45 16.25
N ASP A 155 1.79 -1.71 17.21
CA ASP A 155 1.12 -1.26 18.42
C ASP A 155 0.44 0.11 18.26
N THR A 156 0.53 0.71 17.06
CA THR A 156 -0.11 1.98 16.73
C THR A 156 -1.63 1.92 16.95
N HIS A 157 -2.18 2.92 17.63
CA HIS A 157 -3.60 2.94 17.97
C HIS A 157 -4.48 3.01 16.71
N PRO A 158 -5.60 2.27 16.62
CA PRO A 158 -6.45 2.29 15.42
C PRO A 158 -6.92 3.70 15.03
N ALA A 159 -7.21 4.53 16.03
CA ALA A 159 -7.65 5.92 15.83
C ALA A 159 -6.60 6.76 15.09
N GLU A 160 -5.30 6.50 15.28
CA GLU A 160 -4.23 7.24 14.60
C GLU A 160 -4.26 6.95 13.09
N HIS A 161 -4.36 5.68 12.71
CA HIS A 161 -4.45 5.28 11.30
C HIS A 161 -5.73 5.80 10.64
N LEU A 162 -6.88 5.71 11.33
CA LEU A 162 -8.16 6.18 10.79
C LEU A 162 -8.20 7.71 10.63
N THR A 163 -7.64 8.45 11.59
CA THR A 163 -7.50 9.91 11.50
C THR A 163 -6.56 10.31 10.37
N ALA A 164 -5.48 9.55 10.15
CA ALA A 164 -4.58 9.79 9.01
C ALA A 164 -5.28 9.59 7.65
N VAL A 165 -6.20 8.63 7.52
CA VAL A 165 -7.02 8.49 6.30
C VAL A 165 -7.85 9.74 6.06
N ASP A 166 -8.50 10.29 7.09
CA ASP A 166 -9.28 11.53 6.95
C ASP A 166 -8.38 12.68 6.50
N GLY A 167 -7.22 12.86 7.13
CA GLY A 167 -6.25 13.88 6.74
C GLY A 167 -5.78 13.77 5.28
N ILE A 168 -5.54 12.56 4.78
CA ILE A 168 -5.13 12.33 3.38
C ILE A 168 -6.28 12.61 2.40
N THR A 169 -7.53 12.40 2.81
CA THR A 169 -8.70 12.36 1.90
C THR A 169 -9.70 13.50 2.11
N GLN A 170 -9.42 14.43 3.04
CA GLN A 170 -10.33 15.49 3.45
C GLN A 170 -10.81 16.35 2.28
N SER A 171 -9.90 16.73 1.39
CA SER A 171 -10.17 17.61 0.23
C SER A 171 -10.53 16.86 -1.05
N LEU A 172 -10.58 15.52 -1.01
CA LEU A 172 -10.86 14.69 -2.17
C LEU A 172 -12.35 14.38 -2.28
N ASP A 173 -12.85 14.34 -3.52
CA ASP A 173 -14.18 13.83 -3.80
C ASP A 173 -14.28 12.33 -3.49
N ALA A 174 -15.32 11.95 -2.76
CA ALA A 174 -15.59 10.58 -2.33
C ALA A 174 -17.07 10.44 -1.99
N PRO A 175 -17.67 9.24 -2.14
CA PRO A 175 -19.04 9.01 -1.74
C PRO A 175 -19.27 9.32 -0.26
N ASP A 176 -20.35 10.05 0.07
CA ASP A 176 -20.69 10.43 1.45
C ASP A 176 -20.76 9.21 2.39
N GLN A 177 -21.24 8.08 1.89
CA GLN A 177 -21.29 6.82 2.64
C GLN A 177 -19.90 6.34 3.11
N ALA A 178 -18.86 6.50 2.29
CA ALA A 178 -17.51 6.07 2.63
C ALA A 178 -16.93 6.99 3.72
N ARG A 179 -17.16 8.31 3.58
CA ARG A 179 -16.76 9.31 4.58
C ARG A 179 -17.46 9.10 5.92
N ALA A 180 -18.78 8.88 5.90
CA ALA A 180 -19.55 8.58 7.10
C ALA A 180 -19.07 7.30 7.80
N LYS A 181 -18.73 6.26 7.02
CA LYS A 181 -18.17 5.01 7.55
C LYS A 181 -16.82 5.24 8.24
N LEU A 182 -15.93 6.05 7.65
CA LEU A 182 -14.66 6.42 8.26
C LEU A 182 -14.86 7.17 9.58
N TYR A 183 -15.77 8.15 9.63
CA TYR A 183 -16.05 8.89 10.87
C TYR A 183 -16.62 8.00 11.96
N LYS A 184 -17.53 7.08 11.62
CA LYS A 184 -18.02 6.08 12.57
C LYS A 184 -16.88 5.21 13.13
N ALA A 185 -16.01 4.69 12.26
CA ALA A 185 -14.87 3.88 12.68
C ALA A 185 -13.91 4.66 13.58
N THR A 186 -13.59 5.90 13.21
CA THR A 186 -12.69 6.79 13.97
C THR A 186 -13.26 7.09 15.36
N ALA A 187 -14.55 7.43 15.44
CA ALA A 187 -15.21 7.70 16.72
C ALA A 187 -15.20 6.48 17.64
N TYR A 188 -15.51 5.28 17.11
CA TYR A 188 -15.46 4.05 17.90
C TYR A 188 -14.04 3.72 18.35
N ALA A 189 -13.04 3.94 17.49
CA ALA A 189 -11.64 3.75 17.81
C ALA A 189 -11.13 4.72 18.87
N MET A 190 -11.75 5.88 19.08
CA MET A 190 -11.36 6.83 20.14
C MET A 190 -12.02 6.52 21.50
N LEU A 191 -13.10 5.75 21.51
CA LEU A 191 -13.88 5.43 22.72
C LEU A 191 -13.38 4.17 23.45
N GLY A 192 -12.68 3.29 22.75
CA GLY A 192 -12.06 2.07 23.29
C GLY A 192 -10.55 2.17 23.31
#